data_AF-A0A0E9N6E5-F1
#
_entry.id   AF-A0A0E9N6E5-F1
#
_cell.length_a   1.000
_cell.length_b   1.000
_cell.length_c   1.000
_cell.angle_alpha   90.00
_cell.angle_beta   90.00
_cell.angle_gamma   90.00
#
_symmetry.space_group_name_H-M   'P 1'
#
loop_
_entity.id
_entity.type
_entity.pdbx_description
1 polymer ?
#
loop_
_entity_poly.entity_id
_entity_poly.type
_entity_poly.pdbx_seq_one_letter_code
_entity_poly.pdbx_strand_id
1 'polypeptide(L)'
;MSPELRKLVERHLSADLKFYVDKLNLKFDWSESCIEGHDTKFLQSTVENFSGIAVFDENDSLVGEGWMKFVHEGGFFLVYWDYITTWSKEQKLSEKGRQGIPDHIWELIPEDIKPNYEAERNRFYRSNLW
;
A
#
# COMPACT_ATOMS: atom_id res chain seq x y z
N MET A 1 7.20 0.52 14.08
CA MET A 1 8.00 0.31 12.86
C MET A 1 9.37 0.98 13.01
N SER A 2 10.47 0.23 12.83
CA SER A 2 11.83 0.78 12.85
C SER A 2 12.09 1.72 11.66
N PRO A 3 13.09 2.62 11.71
CA PRO A 3 13.43 3.49 10.58
C PRO A 3 13.78 2.73 9.29
N GLU A 4 14.43 1.57 9.41
CA GLU A 4 14.80 0.73 8.28
C GLU A 4 13.56 0.10 7.62
N LEU A 5 12.67 -0.47 8.44
CA LEU A 5 11.41 -1.02 7.96
C LEU A 5 10.53 0.08 7.35
N ARG A 6 10.47 1.26 7.97
CA ARG A 6 9.72 2.40 7.43
C ARG A 6 10.20 2.82 6.05
N LYS A 7 11.52 2.95 5.85
CA LYS A 7 12.11 3.26 4.53
C LYS A 7 11.77 2.18 3.50
N LEU A 8 11.76 0.91 3.90
CA LEU A 8 11.38 -0.19 3.02
C LEU A 8 9.90 -0.11 2.62
N VAL A 9 9.01 0.13 3.59
CA VAL A 9 7.57 0.32 3.37
C VAL A 9 7.31 1.50 2.43
N GLU A 10 7.88 2.68 2.71
CA GLU A 10 7.72 3.88 1.87
C GLU A 10 8.24 3.64 0.45
N ARG A 11 9.33 2.87 0.28
CA ARG A 11 9.83 2.49 -1.04
C ARG A 11 8.85 1.60 -1.80
N HIS A 12 8.26 0.61 -1.15
CA HIS A 12 7.27 -0.28 -1.79
C HIS A 12 5.99 0.50 -2.15
N LEU A 13 5.47 1.30 -1.21
CA LEU A 13 4.29 2.14 -1.45
C LEU A 13 4.52 3.17 -2.55
N SER A 14 5.72 3.76 -2.64
CA SER A 14 6.07 4.66 -3.75
C SER A 14 6.13 3.95 -5.09
N ALA A 15 6.62 2.71 -5.13
CA ALA A 15 6.68 1.92 -6.34
C ALA A 15 5.28 1.55 -6.84
N ASP A 16 4.38 1.16 -5.93
CA ASP A 16 2.98 0.90 -6.22
C ASP A 16 2.23 2.19 -6.62
N LEU A 17 2.49 3.32 -5.94
CA LEU A 17 1.81 4.59 -6.21
C LEU A 17 1.97 5.07 -7.67
N LYS A 18 3.08 4.72 -8.32
CA LYS A 18 3.35 5.04 -9.74
C LYS A 18 2.31 4.46 -10.71
N PHE A 19 1.56 3.43 -10.31
CA PHE A 19 0.47 2.89 -11.12
C PHE A 19 -0.79 3.78 -11.11
N TYR A 20 -0.89 4.72 -10.16
CA TYR A 20 -2.05 5.60 -10.02
C TYR A 20 -1.72 7.06 -10.33
N VAL A 21 -0.47 7.50 -10.10
CA VAL A 21 -0.02 8.87 -10.36
C VAL A 21 1.48 8.92 -10.68
N ASP A 22 1.85 9.69 -11.71
CA ASP A 22 3.25 9.90 -12.10
C ASP A 22 3.84 11.10 -11.34
N LYS A 23 4.34 10.84 -10.13
CA LYS A 23 4.98 11.84 -9.24
C LYS A 23 6.30 11.31 -8.70
N LEU A 24 7.25 12.22 -8.53
CA LEU A 24 8.57 11.97 -7.94
C LEU A 24 8.68 12.70 -6.59
N ASN A 25 9.72 12.35 -5.81
CA ASN A 25 10.07 13.03 -4.55
C ASN A 25 8.92 13.11 -3.53
N LEU A 26 8.34 11.96 -3.21
CA LEU A 26 7.20 11.86 -2.31
C LEU A 26 7.61 11.95 -0.83
N LYS A 27 6.78 12.62 -0.03
CA LYS A 27 6.88 12.68 1.43
C LYS A 27 5.69 11.94 2.03
N PHE A 28 5.96 10.97 2.91
CA PHE A 28 4.91 10.23 3.61
C PHE A 28 4.66 10.84 4.98
N ASP A 29 3.41 11.20 5.23
CA ASP A 29 2.92 11.56 6.55
C ASP A 29 2.11 10.39 7.14
N TRP A 30 2.53 10.02 8.35
CA TRP A 30 1.97 8.92 9.12
C TRP A 30 1.32 9.41 10.42
N SER A 31 1.31 10.73 10.66
CA SER A 31 0.85 11.33 11.92
C SER A 31 -0.60 10.98 12.26
N GLU A 32 -1.45 10.91 11.24
CA GLU A 32 -2.87 10.55 11.36
C GLU A 32 -3.17 9.09 10.98
N SER A 33 -2.14 8.25 10.84
CA SER A 33 -2.34 6.85 10.45
C SER A 33 -2.86 5.98 11.59
N CYS A 34 -3.80 5.10 11.29
CA CYS A 34 -4.43 4.19 12.24
C CYS A 34 -4.01 2.74 11.97
N ILE A 35 -3.85 1.95 13.04
CA ILE A 35 -3.54 0.52 12.96
C ILE A 35 -4.82 -0.26 12.64
N GLU A 36 -4.77 -1.07 11.59
CA GLU A 36 -5.90 -1.86 11.08
C GLU A 36 -5.74 -3.38 11.39
N GLY A 37 -5.31 -3.68 12.61
CA GLY A 37 -5.53 -4.96 13.29
C GLY A 37 -4.78 -6.20 12.78
N HIS A 38 -3.84 -6.07 11.85
CA HIS A 38 -2.99 -7.19 11.42
C HIS A 38 -1.53 -6.78 11.39
N ASP A 39 -0.73 -7.49 12.17
CA ASP A 39 0.68 -7.23 12.38
C ASP A 39 1.55 -8.39 11.94
N THR A 40 2.82 -8.11 11.67
CA THR A 40 3.83 -9.14 11.50
C THR A 40 5.21 -8.63 11.90
N LYS A 41 6.12 -9.55 12.20
CA LYS A 41 7.52 -9.22 12.53
C LYS A 41 8.40 -9.37 11.30
N PHE A 42 9.03 -8.27 10.89
CA PHE A 42 10.00 -8.25 9.80
C PHE A 42 11.15 -7.28 10.13
N LEU A 43 12.39 -7.65 9.78
CA LEU A 43 13.61 -6.90 10.15
C LEU A 43 13.68 -6.55 11.65
N GLN A 44 13.36 -7.50 12.52
CA GLN A 44 13.36 -7.34 13.98
C GLN A 44 12.41 -6.24 14.50
N SER A 45 11.46 -5.79 13.69
CA SER A 45 10.44 -4.80 14.04
C SER A 45 9.05 -5.32 13.68
N THR A 46 8.01 -4.76 14.27
CA THR A 46 6.63 -4.99 13.87
C THR A 46 6.22 -4.01 12.76
N VAL A 47 5.51 -4.51 11.75
CA VAL A 47 4.72 -3.75 10.79
C VAL A 47 3.25 -4.13 10.97
N GLU A 48 2.37 -3.15 10.84
CA GLU A 48 0.92 -3.29 10.91
C GLU A 48 0.32 -2.91 9.56
N ASN A 49 -0.92 -3.30 9.29
CA ASN A 49 -1.72 -2.57 8.30
C ASN A 49 -2.00 -1.16 8.81
N PHE A 50 -1.86 -0.17 7.94
CA PHE A 50 -2.11 1.23 8.28
C PHE A 50 -3.14 1.84 7.33
N SER A 51 -4.12 2.54 7.88
CA SER A 51 -5.05 3.43 7.17
C SER A 51 -4.66 4.90 7.37
N GLY A 52 -5.17 5.81 6.55
CA GLY A 52 -4.96 7.25 6.71
C GLY A 52 -3.53 7.73 6.43
N ILE A 53 -2.76 6.99 5.63
CA ILE A 53 -1.42 7.43 5.23
C ILE A 53 -1.56 8.50 4.17
N ALA A 54 -1.07 9.70 4.44
CA ALA A 54 -1.04 10.80 3.46
C ALA A 54 0.32 10.88 2.77
N VAL A 55 0.30 11.22 1.48
CA VAL A 55 1.47 11.35 0.63
C VAL A 55 1.45 12.71 -0.03
N PHE A 56 2.54 13.45 0.10
CA PHE A 56 2.70 14.80 -0.43
C PHE A 56 3.84 14.86 -1.45
N ASP A 57 3.78 15.83 -2.37
CA ASP A 57 4.92 16.14 -3.23
C ASP A 57 5.90 17.13 -2.56
N GLU A 58 6.95 17.51 -3.29
CA GLU A 58 7.98 18.42 -2.81
C GLU A 58 7.45 19.81 -2.40
N ASN A 59 6.31 20.22 -2.95
CA ASN A 59 5.64 21.49 -2.67
C ASN A 59 4.55 21.36 -1.59
N ASP A 60 4.55 20.25 -0.84
CA ASP A 60 3.58 19.94 0.22
C ASP A 60 2.12 19.88 -0.29
N SER A 61 1.93 19.58 -1.58
CA SER A 61 0.61 19.32 -2.16
C SER A 61 0.23 17.86 -1.96
N LEU A 62 -1.02 17.59 -1.52
CA LEU A 62 -1.53 16.23 -1.34
C LEU A 62 -1.55 15.49 -2.69
N VAL A 63 -0.86 14.35 -2.74
CA VAL A 63 -0.76 13.46 -3.89
C VAL A 63 -1.65 12.25 -3.71
N GLY A 64 -1.73 11.70 -2.50
CA GLY A 64 -2.52 10.52 -2.23
C GLY A 64 -2.78 10.28 -0.76
N GLU A 65 -3.83 9.52 -0.47
CA GLU A 65 -4.25 9.14 0.88
C GLU A 65 -4.87 7.76 0.78
N GLY A 66 -4.38 6.85 1.60
CA GLY A 66 -4.67 5.44 1.39
C GLY A 66 -4.44 4.56 2.59
N TRP A 67 -4.82 3.31 2.38
CA TRP A 67 -4.66 2.22 3.32
C TRP A 67 -3.69 1.23 2.71
N MET A 68 -2.66 0.85 3.47
CA MET A 68 -1.72 -0.16 3.05
C MET A 68 -2.09 -1.54 3.56
N LYS A 69 -1.64 -2.56 2.83
CA LYS A 69 -1.51 -3.95 3.29
C LYS A 69 -0.15 -4.51 2.92
N PHE A 70 0.19 -5.64 3.52
CA PHE A 70 1.42 -6.36 3.23
C PHE A 70 1.19 -7.83 2.90
N VAL A 71 2.12 -8.37 2.12
CA VAL A 71 2.34 -9.80 1.89
C VAL A 71 3.63 -10.16 2.63
N HIS A 72 3.58 -11.15 3.52
CA HIS A 72 4.74 -11.60 4.28
C HIS A 72 4.71 -13.13 4.43
N GLU A 73 5.67 -13.81 3.83
CA GLU A 73 5.81 -15.27 3.93
C GLU A 73 7.30 -15.63 3.84
N GLY A 74 7.80 -16.40 4.81
CA GLY A 74 9.23 -16.73 4.89
C GLY A 74 10.12 -15.48 4.88
N GLY A 75 10.94 -15.34 3.83
CA GLY A 75 11.82 -14.18 3.62
C GLY A 75 11.25 -13.09 2.69
N PHE A 76 10.07 -13.31 2.11
CA PHE A 76 9.45 -12.39 1.17
C PHE A 76 8.57 -11.36 1.89
N PHE A 77 8.76 -10.09 1.57
CA PHE A 77 7.98 -8.98 2.12
C PHE A 77 7.65 -7.95 1.05
N LEU A 78 6.38 -7.63 0.89
CA LEU A 78 5.88 -6.62 -0.04
C LEU A 78 4.77 -5.81 0.62
N VAL A 79 4.77 -4.49 0.40
CA VAL A 79 3.70 -3.60 0.86
C VAL A 79 3.06 -2.93 -0.34
N TYR A 80 1.76 -2.76 -0.30
CA TYR A 80 0.97 -2.16 -1.37
C TYR A 80 -0.22 -1.39 -0.82
N TRP A 81 -0.82 -0.53 -1.64
CA TRP A 81 -2.04 0.19 -1.36
C TRP A 81 -3.25 -0.75 -1.52
N ASP A 82 -3.89 -1.10 -0.41
CA ASP A 82 -5.17 -1.80 -0.43
C ASP A 82 -6.32 -0.87 -0.80
N TYR A 83 -6.19 0.41 -0.47
CA TYR A 83 -7.02 1.52 -0.96
C TYR A 83 -6.13 2.73 -1.18
N ILE A 84 -6.35 3.47 -2.27
CA ILE A 84 -5.65 4.74 -2.50
C ILE A 84 -6.55 5.64 -3.32
N THR A 85 -6.72 6.88 -2.89
CA THR A 85 -7.19 7.96 -3.75
C THR A 85 -6.00 8.87 -4.03
N THR A 86 -5.89 9.35 -5.27
CA THR A 86 -4.83 10.25 -5.70
C THR A 86 -5.41 11.56 -6.23
N TRP A 87 -4.61 12.62 -6.11
CA TRP A 87 -5.00 13.97 -6.51
C TRP A 87 -3.90 14.65 -7.33
N SER A 88 -4.32 15.61 -8.15
CA SER A 88 -3.47 16.64 -8.72
C SER A 88 -4.09 17.97 -8.38
N LYS A 89 -3.43 18.71 -7.48
CA LYS A 89 -4.01 19.89 -6.83
C LYS A 89 -5.31 19.48 -6.12
N GLU A 90 -6.44 20.07 -6.48
CA GLU A 90 -7.75 19.81 -5.86
C GLU A 90 -8.59 18.79 -6.64
N GLN A 91 -8.10 18.26 -7.77
CA GLN A 91 -8.84 17.30 -8.58
C GLN A 91 -8.40 15.87 -8.27
N LYS A 92 -9.39 15.02 -7.94
CA LYS A 92 -9.21 13.56 -7.84
C LYS A 92 -8.78 13.03 -9.21
N LEU A 93 -7.65 12.35 -9.27
CA LEU A 93 -7.08 11.78 -10.51
C LEU A 93 -7.48 10.32 -10.70
N SER A 94 -7.16 9.48 -9.71
CA SER A 94 -7.34 8.04 -9.77
C SER A 94 -7.67 7.49 -8.39
N GLU A 95 -8.32 6.34 -8.37
CA GLU A 95 -8.69 5.65 -7.14
C GLU A 95 -8.62 4.14 -7.34
N LYS A 96 -7.95 3.45 -6.41
CA LYS A 96 -8.18 2.03 -6.17
C LYS A 96 -9.26 1.88 -5.12
N GLY A 97 -10.50 1.83 -5.59
CA GLY A 97 -11.68 1.82 -4.71
C GLY A 97 -12.00 0.45 -4.11
N ARG A 98 -11.19 -0.58 -4.41
CA ARG A 98 -11.46 -1.98 -4.06
C ARG A 98 -10.31 -2.57 -3.28
N GLN A 99 -10.65 -3.22 -2.18
CA GLN A 99 -9.71 -4.01 -1.39
C GLN A 99 -9.26 -5.26 -2.14
N GLY A 100 -8.07 -5.75 -1.81
CA GLY A 100 -7.46 -6.93 -2.41
C GLY A 100 -6.23 -6.58 -3.26
N ILE A 101 -5.58 -7.63 -3.75
CA ILE A 101 -4.30 -7.54 -4.47
C ILE A 101 -4.54 -7.24 -5.96
N PRO A 102 -4.13 -6.07 -6.49
CA PRO A 102 -4.25 -5.73 -7.90
C PRO A 102 -3.20 -6.46 -8.76
N ASP A 103 -3.38 -6.45 -10.08
CA ASP A 103 -2.60 -7.28 -11.04
C ASP A 103 -1.10 -7.05 -10.92
N HIS A 104 -0.68 -5.79 -10.93
CA HIS A 104 0.73 -5.42 -10.86
C HIS A 104 1.39 -5.74 -9.51
N ILE A 105 0.61 -5.93 -8.44
CA ILE A 105 1.13 -6.42 -7.16
C ILE A 105 1.17 -7.94 -7.16
N TRP A 106 0.15 -8.60 -7.71
CA TRP A 106 0.09 -10.06 -7.82
C TRP A 106 1.26 -10.62 -8.63
N GLU A 107 1.68 -9.92 -9.69
CA GLU A 107 2.84 -10.29 -10.51
C GLU A 107 4.17 -10.27 -9.75
N LEU A 108 4.27 -9.51 -8.66
CA LEU A 108 5.48 -9.42 -7.83
C LEU A 108 5.58 -10.51 -6.78
N ILE A 109 4.48 -11.24 -6.52
CA ILE A 109 4.43 -12.30 -5.52
C ILE A 109 5.02 -13.59 -6.10
N PRO A 110 5.96 -14.27 -5.41
CA PRO A 110 6.47 -15.57 -5.83
C PRO A 110 5.38 -16.63 -6.00
N GLU A 111 5.49 -17.47 -7.05
CA GLU A 111 4.48 -18.49 -7.39
C GLU A 111 4.23 -19.50 -6.27
N ASP A 112 5.25 -19.83 -5.49
CA ASP A 112 5.17 -20.78 -4.38
C ASP A 112 4.35 -20.26 -3.20
N ILE A 113 4.25 -18.94 -3.02
CA ILE A 113 3.47 -18.32 -1.93
C ILE A 113 2.12 -17.76 -2.38
N LYS A 114 1.91 -17.54 -3.70
CA LYS A 114 0.63 -17.05 -4.26
C LYS A 114 -0.61 -17.79 -3.72
N PRO A 115 -0.63 -19.13 -3.59
CA PRO A 115 -1.80 -19.85 -3.06
C PRO A 115 -2.28 -19.33 -1.69
N ASN A 116 -1.37 -18.84 -0.84
CA ASN A 116 -1.70 -18.32 0.49
C ASN A 116 -2.47 -16.98 0.43
N TYR A 117 -2.45 -16.29 -0.71
CA TYR A 117 -3.01 -14.95 -0.91
C TYR A 117 -4.12 -14.92 -1.97
N GLU A 118 -4.59 -16.08 -2.44
CA GLU A 118 -5.67 -16.17 -3.42
C GLU A 118 -6.98 -15.57 -2.90
N ALA A 119 -7.24 -15.66 -1.59
CA ALA A 119 -8.44 -15.07 -0.99
C ALA A 119 -8.42 -13.54 -1.13
N GLU A 120 -7.31 -12.90 -0.77
CA GLU A 120 -7.07 -11.46 -0.92
C GLU A 120 -7.08 -11.03 -2.38
N ARG A 121 -6.49 -11.83 -3.26
CA ARG A 121 -6.54 -11.61 -4.72
C ARG A 121 -7.98 -11.65 -5.24
N ASN A 122 -8.76 -12.65 -4.82
CA ASN A 122 -10.15 -12.79 -5.24
C ASN A 122 -11.05 -11.65 -4.71
N ARG A 123 -10.74 -11.07 -3.54
CA ARG A 123 -11.46 -9.88 -3.03
C ARG A 123 -11.38 -8.69 -3.99
N PHE A 124 -10.24 -8.52 -4.69
CA PHE A 124 -10.07 -7.45 -5.68
C PHE A 124 -11.09 -7.54 -6.82
N TYR A 125 -11.45 -8.76 -7.23
CA TYR A 125 -12.40 -9.00 -8.31
C TYR A 125 -13.85 -9.15 -7.83
N ARG A 126 -14.06 -9.49 -6.55
CA ARG A 126 -15.39 -9.65 -5.96
C ARG A 126 -15.84 -8.33 -5.33
N SER A 127 -16.42 -7.45 -6.14
CA SER A 127 -17.19 -6.29 -5.62
C SER A 127 -18.26 -5.83 -6.62
N ASN A 128 -19.34 -6.62 -6.68
CA ASN A 128 -20.71 -6.16 -6.86
C ASN A 128 -21.52 -6.97 -5.86
N LEU A 129 -22.00 -6.32 -4.80
CA LEU A 129 -23.05 -6.71 -3.84
C LEU A 129 -22.74 -5.93 -2.56
N TRP A 130 -23.14 -4.65 -2.53
CA TRP A 130 -24.00 -3.99 -1.53
C TRP A 130 -24.35 -2.61 -2.09
#